data_AF-A0A7S2Q8H9-F1
#
_entry.id   AF-A0A7S2Q8H9-F1
#
_cell.length_a   1.000
_cell.length_b   1.000
_cell.length_c   1.000
_cell.angle_alpha   90.00
_cell.angle_beta   90.00
_cell.angle_gamma   90.00
#
_symmetry.space_group_name_H-M   'P 1'
#
loop_
_entity.id
_entity.type
_entity.pdbx_description
1 polymer ?
#
loop_
_entity_poly.entity_id
_entity_poly.type
_entity_poly.pdbx_seq_one_letter_code
_entity_poly.pdbx_strand_id
1 'polypeptide(L)'
;DHKWLCYELLRGHGVAQPRTLPVRADTARACREMVEENAARGTPCFVKRTFDTLAGDGVAKVRNFEEYRAAVAKLSGGAGAQPSGTSGEEQVLILQVGHPGDVFEGQAIFFEGELVACYITRENPDMIHDLGNHRTDMMLGRWAPSAKENTLRLQLRVEDERTRNAIVSALHR
;
A
#
# COMPACT_ATOMS: atom_id res chain seq x y z
N ASP A 1 -12.10 -0.02 -4.77
CA ASP A 1 -11.08 -0.97 -4.28
C ASP A 1 -10.13 -1.54 -5.33
N HIS A 2 -10.24 -1.16 -6.62
CA HIS A 2 -9.36 -1.69 -7.65
C HIS A 2 -7.93 -1.11 -7.54
N LYS A 3 -6.99 -1.87 -6.97
CA LYS A 3 -5.65 -1.38 -6.60
C LYS A 3 -4.85 -0.81 -7.78
N TRP A 4 -4.99 -1.40 -8.98
CA TRP A 4 -4.30 -0.91 -10.19
C TRP A 4 -4.83 0.45 -10.66
N LEU A 5 -6.14 0.60 -10.86
CA LEU A 5 -6.76 1.88 -11.21
C LEU A 5 -6.49 2.96 -10.16
N CYS A 6 -6.48 2.60 -8.87
CA CYS A 6 -6.10 3.53 -7.79
C CYS A 6 -4.64 4.01 -7.94
N TYR A 7 -3.72 3.10 -8.26
CA TYR A 7 -2.33 3.44 -8.57
C TYR A 7 -2.23 4.38 -9.78
N GLU A 8 -2.94 4.08 -10.87
CA GLU A 8 -2.91 4.92 -12.07
C GLU A 8 -3.49 6.32 -11.83
N LEU A 9 -4.60 6.43 -11.09
CA LEU A 9 -5.21 7.69 -10.69
C LEU A 9 -4.23 8.54 -9.87
N LEU A 10 -3.70 7.99 -8.79
CA LEU A 10 -2.83 8.71 -7.88
C LEU A 10 -1.50 9.09 -8.54
N ARG A 11 -0.94 8.23 -9.39
CA ARG A 11 0.20 8.57 -10.25
C ARG A 11 -0.12 9.74 -11.18
N GLY A 12 -1.31 9.76 -11.79
CA GLY A 12 -1.76 10.86 -12.66
C GLY A 12 -1.87 12.20 -11.94
N HIS A 13 -2.09 12.19 -10.63
CA HIS A 13 -2.14 13.38 -9.77
C HIS A 13 -0.79 13.69 -9.08
N GLY A 14 0.28 12.96 -9.39
CA GLY A 14 1.60 13.19 -8.79
C GLY A 14 1.69 12.82 -7.31
N VAL A 15 0.76 12.01 -6.80
CA VAL A 15 0.82 11.51 -5.42
C VAL A 15 1.92 10.46 -5.33
N ALA A 16 2.79 10.58 -4.32
CA ALA A 16 3.89 9.64 -4.11
C ALA A 16 3.35 8.24 -3.76
N GLN A 17 3.84 7.22 -4.45
CA GLN A 17 3.43 5.83 -4.24
C GLN A 17 4.59 4.85 -4.44
N PRO A 18 4.55 3.68 -3.80
CA PRO A 18 5.48 2.61 -4.11
C PRO A 18 5.38 2.20 -5.58
N ARG A 19 6.54 1.94 -6.20
CA ARG A 19 6.61 1.45 -7.58
C ARG A 19 5.75 0.20 -7.71
N THR A 20 4.82 0.24 -8.67
CA THR A 20 3.83 -0.82 -8.91
C THR A 20 3.78 -1.14 -10.40
N LEU A 21 3.73 -2.43 -10.73
CA LEU A 21 3.61 -2.92 -12.11
C LEU A 21 2.39 -3.84 -12.23
N PRO A 22 1.66 -3.82 -13.34
CA PRO A 22 0.67 -4.85 -13.63
C PRO A 22 1.41 -6.16 -13.95
N VAL A 23 0.88 -7.31 -13.56
CA VAL A 23 1.47 -8.61 -13.90
C VAL A 23 0.93 -9.04 -15.27
N ARG A 24 1.65 -8.66 -16.32
CA ARG A 24 1.32 -8.94 -17.72
C ARG A 24 2.54 -9.39 -18.51
N ALA A 25 2.30 -9.92 -19.71
CA ALA A 25 3.37 -10.38 -20.61
C ALA A 25 4.33 -9.25 -21.01
N ASP A 26 3.83 -8.04 -21.26
CA ASP A 26 4.64 -6.85 -21.62
C ASP A 26 5.51 -6.34 -20.46
N THR A 27 5.07 -6.56 -19.22
CA THR A 27 5.78 -6.12 -18.01
C THR A 27 6.56 -7.23 -17.32
N ALA A 28 6.50 -8.47 -17.80
CA ALA A 28 7.11 -9.64 -17.15
C ALA A 28 8.60 -9.46 -16.84
N ARG A 29 9.36 -8.87 -17.77
CA ARG A 29 10.78 -8.56 -17.55
C ARG A 29 10.96 -7.54 -16.42
N ALA A 30 10.21 -6.44 -16.45
CA ALA A 30 10.29 -5.40 -15.43
C ALA A 30 9.82 -5.91 -14.05
N CYS A 31 8.86 -6.82 -14.00
CA CYS A 31 8.45 -7.50 -12.77
C CYS A 31 9.58 -8.36 -12.21
N ARG A 32 10.25 -9.15 -13.06
CA ARG A 32 11.41 -9.95 -12.65
C ARG A 32 12.53 -9.08 -12.10
N GLU A 33 12.93 -8.05 -12.85
CA GLU A 33 13.98 -7.10 -12.45
C GLU A 33 13.63 -6.43 -11.11
N MET A 34 12.39 -5.97 -10.94
CA MET A 34 11.92 -5.41 -9.66
C MET A 34 12.08 -6.38 -8.49
N VAL A 35 11.74 -7.66 -8.67
CA VAL A 35 11.87 -8.67 -7.60
C VAL A 35 13.34 -8.92 -7.27
N GLU A 36 14.19 -9.11 -8.28
CA GLU A 36 15.62 -9.37 -8.11
C GLU A 36 16.34 -8.18 -7.46
N GLU A 37 16.07 -6.96 -7.91
CA GLU A 37 16.60 -5.71 -7.34
C GLU A 37 16.23 -5.55 -5.86
N ASN A 38 14.97 -5.79 -5.50
CA ASN A 38 14.52 -5.62 -4.12
C ASN A 38 15.02 -6.74 -3.21
N ALA A 39 15.10 -7.98 -3.72
CA ALA A 39 15.72 -9.10 -3.02
C ALA A 39 17.17 -8.79 -2.64
N ALA A 40 17.96 -8.24 -3.57
CA ALA A 40 19.35 -7.83 -3.32
C ALA A 40 19.47 -6.73 -2.24
N ARG A 41 18.42 -5.93 -2.04
CA ARG A 41 18.35 -4.88 -1.02
C ARG A 41 17.69 -5.35 0.29
N GLY A 42 17.36 -6.64 0.41
CA GLY A 42 16.68 -7.20 1.58
C GLY A 42 15.24 -6.71 1.76
N THR A 43 14.63 -6.12 0.72
CA THR A 43 13.26 -5.59 0.76
C THR A 43 12.34 -6.52 -0.02
N PRO A 44 11.17 -6.93 0.51
CA PRO A 44 10.24 -7.78 -0.22
C PRO A 44 9.46 -7.01 -1.29
N CYS A 45 8.91 -7.73 -2.25
CA CYS A 45 7.80 -7.26 -3.08
C CYS A 45 6.50 -7.95 -2.66
N PHE A 46 5.37 -7.44 -3.14
CA PHE A 46 4.04 -7.99 -2.87
C PHE A 46 3.30 -8.22 -4.18
N VAL A 47 2.90 -9.46 -4.44
CA VAL A 47 1.94 -9.78 -5.49
C VAL A 47 0.55 -9.62 -4.91
N LYS A 48 -0.30 -8.79 -5.53
CA LYS A 48 -1.63 -8.47 -5.00
C LYS A 48 -2.70 -8.65 -6.05
N ARG A 49 -3.84 -9.20 -5.66
CA ARG A 49 -5.09 -9.10 -6.43
C ARG A 49 -5.55 -7.66 -6.47
N THR A 50 -5.87 -7.18 -7.66
CA THR A 50 -6.35 -5.81 -7.91
C THR A 50 -7.69 -5.58 -7.24
N PHE A 51 -8.61 -6.53 -7.35
CA PHE A 51 -9.87 -6.56 -6.63
C PHE A 51 -9.80 -7.67 -5.58
N ASP A 52 -9.93 -7.29 -4.31
CA ASP A 52 -10.01 -8.23 -3.21
C ASP A 52 -10.87 -7.62 -2.11
N THR A 53 -11.95 -8.30 -1.76
CA THR A 53 -12.89 -7.92 -0.70
C THR A 53 -12.52 -8.59 0.63
N LEU A 54 -11.51 -9.45 0.66
CA LEU A 54 -11.13 -10.27 1.81
C LEU A 54 -9.76 -9.82 2.32
N ALA A 55 -9.77 -8.80 3.19
CA ALA A 55 -8.75 -8.33 4.14
C ALA A 55 -7.36 -9.04 4.22
N GLY A 56 -6.66 -9.26 3.09
CA GLY A 56 -5.30 -9.81 3.05
C GLY A 56 -5.11 -11.13 2.28
N ASP A 57 -6.18 -11.87 1.96
CA ASP A 57 -6.07 -13.19 1.30
C ASP A 57 -5.54 -13.10 -0.15
N GLY A 58 -5.79 -11.99 -0.82
CA GLY A 58 -5.31 -11.69 -2.16
C GLY A 58 -3.91 -11.09 -2.20
N VAL A 59 -3.13 -11.12 -1.12
CA VAL A 59 -1.77 -10.56 -1.05
C VAL A 59 -0.75 -11.63 -0.70
N ALA A 60 0.33 -11.71 -1.49
CA ALA A 60 1.46 -12.59 -1.23
C ALA A 60 2.77 -11.79 -1.16
N LYS A 61 3.48 -11.91 -0.04
CA LYS A 61 4.84 -11.39 0.14
C LYS A 61 5.84 -12.29 -0.57
N VAL A 62 6.73 -11.71 -1.37
CA VAL A 62 7.74 -12.44 -2.14
C VAL A 62 9.12 -11.82 -1.93
N ARG A 63 10.11 -12.66 -1.64
CA ARG A 63 11.50 -12.25 -1.32
C ARG A 63 12.50 -12.60 -2.41
N ASN A 64 12.09 -13.39 -3.39
CA ASN A 64 12.91 -13.82 -4.50
C ASN A 64 12.00 -14.15 -5.70
N PHE A 65 12.62 -14.44 -6.84
CA PHE A 65 11.89 -14.69 -8.08
C PHE A 65 11.10 -16.01 -8.07
N GLU A 66 11.53 -17.01 -7.30
CA GLU A 66 10.82 -18.28 -7.18
C GLU A 66 9.50 -18.12 -6.43
N GLU A 67 9.53 -17.41 -5.30
CA GLU A 67 8.34 -17.01 -4.54
C GLU A 67 7.40 -16.15 -5.39
N TYR A 68 7.93 -15.24 -6.21
CA TYR A 68 7.15 -14.47 -7.17
C TYR A 68 6.37 -15.36 -8.14
N ARG A 69 7.03 -16.33 -8.79
CA ARG A 69 6.36 -17.25 -9.72
C ARG A 69 5.28 -18.07 -9.01
N ALA A 70 5.58 -18.59 -7.82
CA ALA A 70 4.63 -19.35 -7.02
C ALA A 70 3.41 -18.51 -6.61
N ALA A 71 3.62 -17.26 -6.19
CA ALA A 71 2.57 -16.32 -5.84
C ALA A 71 1.68 -15.95 -7.03
N VAL A 72 2.27 -15.69 -8.20
CA VAL A 72 1.51 -15.42 -9.43
C VAL A 72 0.67 -16.63 -9.81
N ALA A 73 1.25 -17.84 -9.82
CA ALA A 73 0.50 -19.06 -10.11
C ALA A 73 -0.65 -19.28 -9.13
N LYS A 74 -0.41 -19.12 -7.82
CA LYS A 74 -1.44 -19.26 -6.78
C LYS A 74 -2.57 -18.24 -6.96
N LEU A 75 -2.24 -16.95 -7.03
CA LEU A 75 -3.24 -15.88 -6.99
C LEU A 75 -4.02 -15.75 -8.29
N SER A 76 -3.45 -16.18 -9.43
CA SER A 76 -4.13 -16.25 -10.74
C SER A 76 -4.93 -17.54 -10.96
N GLY A 77 -4.92 -18.49 -10.02
CA GLY A 77 -5.54 -19.81 -10.24
C GLY A 77 -4.85 -20.64 -11.32
N GLY A 78 -3.54 -20.44 -11.50
CA GLY A 78 -2.71 -21.15 -12.50
C GLY A 78 -2.58 -20.45 -13.85
N ALA A 79 -3.34 -19.38 -14.12
CA ALA A 79 -3.31 -18.68 -15.41
C ALA A 79 -2.00 -17.92 -15.68
N GLY A 80 -1.27 -17.53 -14.62
CA GLY A 80 -0.01 -16.82 -14.74
C GLY A 80 -0.18 -15.32 -14.99
N ALA A 81 0.75 -14.73 -15.75
CA ALA A 81 0.69 -13.33 -16.15
C ALA A 81 -0.35 -13.11 -17.26
N GLN A 82 -1.07 -12.00 -17.20
CA GLN A 82 -2.11 -11.69 -18.20
C GLN A 82 -1.51 -11.25 -19.55
N PRO A 83 -2.28 -11.34 -20.66
CA PRO A 83 -1.85 -10.84 -21.95
C PRO A 83 -1.48 -9.35 -21.93
N SER A 84 -0.59 -8.91 -22.83
CA SER A 84 -0.14 -7.51 -22.90
C SER A 84 -1.25 -6.50 -23.20
N GLY A 85 -2.32 -6.91 -23.87
CA GLY A 85 -3.46 -6.06 -24.23
C GLY A 85 -4.52 -5.93 -23.13
N THR A 86 -4.34 -6.53 -21.95
CA THR A 86 -5.30 -6.44 -20.85
C THR A 86 -5.47 -4.99 -20.38
N SER A 87 -6.72 -4.52 -20.40
CA SER A 87 -7.09 -3.18 -19.94
C SER A 87 -6.89 -3.02 -18.44
N GLY A 88 -6.81 -1.78 -17.96
CA GLY A 88 -6.60 -1.49 -16.53
C GLY A 88 -7.71 -2.05 -15.63
N GLU A 89 -8.94 -2.05 -16.11
CA GLU A 89 -10.14 -2.56 -15.41
C GLU A 89 -10.16 -4.09 -15.32
N GLU A 90 -9.54 -4.77 -16.29
CA GLU A 90 -9.44 -6.23 -16.34
C GLU A 90 -8.16 -6.76 -15.69
N GLN A 91 -7.27 -5.88 -15.25
CA GLN A 91 -6.04 -6.28 -14.59
C GLN A 91 -6.39 -7.01 -13.28
N VAL A 92 -5.88 -8.23 -13.10
CA VAL A 92 -6.17 -9.10 -11.95
C VAL A 92 -5.06 -9.04 -10.91
N LEU A 93 -3.79 -8.97 -11.34
CA LEU A 93 -2.65 -9.00 -10.44
C LEU A 93 -1.73 -7.79 -10.63
N ILE A 94 -1.20 -7.26 -9.54
CA ILE A 94 -0.11 -6.28 -9.55
C ILE A 94 1.07 -6.79 -8.73
N LEU A 95 2.25 -6.27 -9.03
CA LEU A 95 3.45 -6.39 -8.22
C LEU A 95 3.78 -5.01 -7.66
N GLN A 96 3.94 -4.90 -6.34
CA GLN A 96 4.27 -3.65 -5.67
C GLN A 96 5.49 -3.81 -4.77
N VAL A 97 6.39 -2.83 -4.78
CA VAL A 97 7.55 -2.79 -3.88
C VAL A 97 7.09 -2.58 -2.44
N GLY A 98 7.68 -3.32 -1.50
CA GLY A 98 7.47 -3.12 -0.07
C GLY A 98 8.19 -1.87 0.47
N HIS A 99 7.62 -1.25 1.49
CA HIS A 99 8.27 -0.15 2.20
C HIS A 99 8.92 -0.68 3.49
N PRO A 100 10.22 -0.41 3.75
CA PRO A 100 10.93 -0.93 4.92
C PRO A 100 10.71 -0.10 6.19
N GLY A 101 10.12 1.10 6.08
CA GLY A 101 9.82 1.97 7.21
C GLY A 101 8.48 1.66 7.88
N ASP A 102 8.16 2.43 8.91
CA ASP A 102 6.88 2.35 9.62
C ASP A 102 5.69 2.58 8.67
N VAL A 103 4.63 1.80 8.87
CA VAL A 103 3.37 1.93 8.14
C VAL A 103 2.33 2.56 9.06
N PHE A 104 1.70 3.62 8.57
CA PHE A 104 0.58 4.28 9.22
C PHE A 104 -0.64 4.17 8.31
N GLU A 105 -1.78 3.81 8.88
CA GLU A 105 -3.07 3.84 8.21
C GLU A 105 -3.77 5.15 8.56
N GLY A 106 -4.38 5.77 7.56
CA GLY A 106 -5.21 6.97 7.73
C GLY A 106 -6.66 6.68 7.35
N GLN A 107 -7.58 6.80 8.30
CA GLN A 107 -9.02 6.69 8.06
C GLN A 107 -9.65 8.08 7.98
N ALA A 108 -9.83 8.58 6.76
CA ALA A 108 -10.44 9.88 6.49
C ALA A 108 -11.97 9.82 6.50
N ILE A 109 -12.62 10.79 7.17
CA ILE A 109 -14.07 11.02 7.17
C ILE A 109 -14.35 12.29 6.39
N PHE A 110 -15.18 12.14 5.37
CA PHE A 110 -15.68 13.25 4.56
C PHE A 110 -17.17 13.49 4.84
N PHE A 111 -17.58 14.75 4.90
CA PHE A 111 -18.98 15.17 4.97
C PHE A 111 -19.19 16.31 3.97
N GLU A 112 -20.18 16.17 3.08
CA GLU A 112 -20.48 17.15 2.04
C GLU A 112 -19.27 17.54 1.15
N GLY A 113 -18.37 16.58 0.90
CA GLY A 113 -17.16 16.78 0.09
C GLY A 113 -15.97 17.34 0.87
N GLU A 114 -16.17 17.74 2.13
CA GLU A 114 -15.13 18.30 2.99
C GLU A 114 -14.54 17.23 3.91
N LEU A 115 -13.22 17.23 4.11
CA LEU A 115 -12.55 16.38 5.10
C LEU A 115 -12.84 16.92 6.51
N VAL A 116 -13.65 16.22 7.28
CA VAL A 116 -14.08 16.66 8.63
C VAL A 116 -13.31 16.01 9.76
N ALA A 117 -12.77 14.81 9.55
CA ALA A 117 -11.91 14.12 10.50
C ALA A 117 -10.99 13.13 9.78
N CYS A 118 -9.87 12.76 10.39
CA CYS A 118 -9.05 11.65 9.93
C CYS A 118 -8.31 11.03 11.13
N TYR A 119 -8.46 9.73 11.29
CA TYR A 119 -7.80 8.95 12.33
C TYR A 119 -6.53 8.34 11.76
N ILE A 120 -5.44 8.33 12.53
CA ILE A 120 -4.17 7.75 12.08
C ILE A 120 -3.80 6.65 13.05
N THR A 121 -3.71 5.41 12.57
CA THR A 121 -3.28 4.25 13.34
C THR A 121 -1.89 3.83 12.87
N ARG A 122 -1.04 3.36 13.80
CA ARG A 122 0.24 2.78 13.43
C ARG A 122 0.03 1.28 13.29
N GLU A 123 0.38 0.72 12.14
CA GLU A 123 0.36 -0.72 11.95
C GLU A 123 1.49 -1.36 12.75
N ASN A 124 1.21 -2.49 13.40
CA ASN A 124 2.24 -3.21 14.14
C ASN A 124 3.24 -3.81 13.12
N PRO A 125 4.54 -3.50 13.21
CA PRO A 125 5.53 -3.97 12.24
C PRO A 125 5.64 -5.50 12.13
N ASP A 126 5.30 -6.24 13.20
CA ASP A 126 5.24 -7.71 13.17
C ASP A 126 4.11 -8.24 12.27
N MET A 127 3.10 -7.41 11.96
CA MET A 127 1.99 -7.75 11.04
C MET A 127 2.39 -7.80 9.57
N ILE A 128 3.49 -7.11 9.18
CA ILE A 128 4.08 -7.20 7.82
C ILE A 128 4.70 -8.58 7.58
N HIS A 129 4.83 -9.40 8.64
CA HIS A 129 5.40 -10.74 8.61
C HIS A 129 4.34 -11.85 8.70
N ASP A 130 3.25 -11.67 9.45
CA ASP A 130 2.14 -12.63 9.57
C ASP A 130 0.77 -11.95 9.39
N LEU A 131 0.20 -12.11 8.20
CA LEU A 131 -1.18 -11.70 7.88
C LEU A 131 -2.15 -12.71 8.51
N GLY A 132 -2.52 -12.54 9.79
CA GLY A 132 -3.51 -13.46 10.38
C GLY A 132 -3.95 -13.31 11.85
N ASN A 133 -3.44 -12.39 12.67
CA ASN A 133 -3.96 -12.27 14.04
C ASN A 133 -3.93 -10.82 14.58
N HIS A 134 -5.08 -10.39 15.10
CA HIS A 134 -5.46 -8.99 15.25
C HIS A 134 -5.15 -8.41 16.64
N ARG A 135 -4.41 -7.29 16.65
CA ARG A 135 -4.57 -6.18 17.60
C ARG A 135 -3.92 -4.91 17.03
N THR A 136 -4.72 -3.87 16.77
CA THR A 136 -4.29 -2.54 16.32
C THR A 136 -4.24 -1.59 17.52
N ASP A 137 -3.08 -0.95 17.74
CA ASP A 137 -2.98 0.17 18.67
C ASP A 137 -3.52 1.43 17.97
N MET A 138 -4.76 1.81 18.30
CA MET A 138 -5.43 2.96 17.70
C MET A 138 -4.90 4.27 18.30
N MET A 139 -4.49 5.20 17.45
CA MET A 139 -4.23 6.59 17.85
C MET A 139 -5.31 7.52 17.28
N LEU A 140 -5.88 8.36 18.15
CA LEU A 140 -6.95 9.29 17.77
C LEU A 140 -6.34 10.65 17.39
N GLY A 141 -6.38 10.96 16.10
CA GLY A 141 -6.16 12.31 15.57
C GLY A 141 -7.49 13.03 15.33
N ARG A 142 -7.58 14.32 15.64
CA ARG A 142 -8.70 15.18 15.22
C ARG A 142 -8.19 16.21 14.23
N TRP A 143 -8.92 16.37 13.13
CA TRP A 143 -8.66 17.38 12.12
C TRP A 143 -9.63 18.54 12.32
N ALA A 144 -9.12 19.76 12.27
CA ALA A 144 -9.95 20.95 12.26
C ALA A 144 -9.44 21.92 11.19
N PRO A 145 -10.33 22.49 10.36
CA PRO A 145 -9.95 23.56 9.45
C PRO A 145 -9.46 24.77 10.25
N SER A 146 -8.31 25.32 9.87
CA SER A 146 -7.85 26.62 10.38
C SER A 146 -8.59 27.72 9.63
N ALA A 147 -9.35 28.56 10.35
CA ALA A 147 -10.04 29.70 9.73
C ALA A 147 -9.09 30.84 9.28
N LYS A 148 -7.79 30.76 9.60
CA LYS A 148 -6.81 31.85 9.42
C LYS A 148 -5.73 31.58 8.39
N GLU A 149 -5.57 30.33 8.00
CA GLU A 149 -4.55 29.85 7.09
C GLU A 149 -5.31 28.81 6.27
N ASN A 150 -5.25 28.81 4.93
CA ASN A 150 -5.78 27.71 4.10
C ASN A 150 -4.97 26.42 4.35
N THR A 151 -4.92 25.98 5.61
CA THR A 151 -4.12 24.91 6.16
C THR A 151 -5.03 24.06 7.03
N LEU A 152 -4.89 22.77 6.87
CA LEU A 152 -5.52 21.79 7.74
C LEU A 152 -4.57 21.53 8.90
N ARG A 153 -5.05 21.68 10.14
CA ARG A 153 -4.27 21.32 11.33
C ARG A 153 -4.65 19.92 11.79
N LEU A 154 -3.67 19.03 11.74
CA LEU A 154 -3.74 17.71 12.34
C LEU A 154 -3.34 17.82 13.82
N GLN A 155 -4.28 17.54 14.73
CA GLN A 155 -3.98 17.42 16.16
C GLN A 155 -3.97 15.95 16.54
N LEU A 156 -2.79 15.40 16.78
CA LEU A 156 -2.60 14.04 17.25
C LEU A 156 -2.55 14.03 18.79
N ARG A 157 -3.42 13.25 19.44
CA ARG A 157 -3.16 12.82 20.82
C ARG A 157 -2.19 11.65 20.75
N VAL A 158 -0.94 11.94 21.06
CA VAL A 158 0.13 10.95 21.05
C VAL A 158 0.50 10.65 22.49
N GLU A 159 0.32 9.39 22.91
CA GLU A 159 0.60 8.95 24.29
C GLU A 159 2.10 8.74 24.56
N ASP A 160 2.92 8.54 23.51
CA ASP A 160 4.37 8.32 23.62
C ASP A 160 5.22 9.19 22.67
N GLU A 161 6.32 9.74 23.18
CA GLU A 161 7.17 10.69 22.44
C GLU A 161 7.82 10.08 21.18
N ARG A 162 8.11 8.78 21.18
CA ARG A 162 8.76 8.09 20.05
C ARG A 162 7.82 8.02 18.84
N THR A 163 6.55 7.69 19.06
CA THR A 163 5.54 7.62 17.99
C THR A 163 5.22 9.00 17.45
N ARG A 164 5.18 10.05 18.31
CA ARG A 164 5.04 11.44 17.85
C ARG A 164 6.15 11.79 16.86
N ASN A 165 7.39 11.53 17.24
CA ASN A 165 8.55 11.90 16.43
C ASN A 165 8.60 11.11 15.10
N ALA A 166 8.15 9.85 15.10
CA ALA A 166 8.01 9.05 13.88
C ALA A 166 6.96 9.62 12.91
N ILE A 167 5.77 10.00 13.41
CA ILE A 167 4.71 10.59 12.58
C ILE A 167 5.14 11.94 12.01
N VAL A 168 5.71 12.81 12.84
CA VAL A 168 6.24 14.12 12.39
C VAL A 168 7.30 13.90 11.30
N SER A 169 8.21 12.95 11.48
CA SER A 169 9.23 12.64 10.48
C SER A 169 8.66 12.08 9.17
N ALA A 170 7.55 11.33 9.23
CA ALA A 170 6.86 10.80 8.06
C ALA A 170 6.10 11.88 7.27
N LEU A 171 5.54 12.89 7.95
CA LEU A 171 4.77 13.98 7.33
C LEU A 171 5.63 15.10 6.72
N HIS A 172 6.90 15.21 7.14
CA HIS A 172 7.83 16.26 6.68
C HIS A 172 8.79 15.82 5.56
N ARG A 173 8.64 14.61 5.02
CA ARG A 173 9.38 14.14 3.83
C ARG A 173 8.53 14.26 2.59
#